data_AF-A0AAW7YDH2-F1
#
_entry.id   AF-A0AAW7YDH2-F1
#
_cell.length_a   1.000
_cell.length_b   1.000
_cell.length_c   1.000
_cell.angle_alpha   90.00
_cell.angle_beta   90.00
_cell.angle_gamma   90.00
#
_symmetry.space_group_name_H-M   'P 1'
#
loop_
_entity.id
_entity.type
_entity.pdbx_description
1 polymer ?
#
loop_
_entity_poly.entity_id
_entity_poly.type
_entity_poly.pdbx_seq_one_letter_code
_entity_poly.pdbx_strand_id
1 'polypeptide(L)'
;MRQVQWNDAQRITVFVLPRQHALHLRFSKERLQMFPYQLDRIWNKLTYSGLGVAPITVNTPEELLEGVRTTPGAIGYVKETQGMEGVHVVKITN
;
A
#
# COMPACT_ATOMS: atom_id res chain seq x y z
N MET A 1 -7.37 -6.80 7.68
CA MET A 1 -7.15 -7.44 6.37
C MET A 1 -7.12 -8.92 6.59
N ARG A 2 -7.94 -9.69 5.87
CA ARG A 2 -7.99 -11.15 6.01
C ARG A 2 -6.94 -11.86 5.15
N GLN A 3 -6.36 -11.15 4.17
CA GLN A 3 -5.41 -11.68 3.22
C GLN A 3 -4.03 -11.07 3.47
N VAL A 4 -3.04 -11.94 3.71
CA VAL A 4 -1.63 -11.60 3.98
C VAL A 4 -0.68 -12.24 2.96
N GLN A 5 -1.23 -13.04 2.05
CA GLN A 5 -0.53 -13.72 0.97
C GLN A 5 -1.36 -13.63 -0.32
N TRP A 6 -0.69 -13.60 -1.46
CA TRP A 6 -1.27 -13.78 -2.78
C TRP A 6 -1.68 -15.25 -3.00
N ASN A 7 -2.40 -15.51 -4.09
CA ASN A 7 -2.89 -16.85 -4.41
C ASN A 7 -1.75 -17.86 -4.70
N ASP A 8 -0.55 -17.37 -5.02
CA ASP A 8 0.67 -18.13 -5.23
C ASP A 8 1.51 -18.31 -3.94
N ALA A 9 0.92 -18.04 -2.78
CA ALA A 9 1.54 -18.07 -1.45
C ALA A 9 2.62 -17.00 -1.19
N GLN A 10 2.87 -16.08 -2.13
CA GLN A 10 3.78 -14.98 -1.90
C GLN A 10 3.22 -14.01 -0.87
N ARG A 11 4.04 -13.58 0.11
CA ARG A 11 3.60 -12.62 1.13
C ARG A 11 3.29 -11.26 0.52
N ILE A 12 2.24 -10.62 1.03
CA ILE A 12 1.88 -9.25 0.64
C ILE A 12 2.66 -8.27 1.52
N THR A 13 3.58 -7.52 0.89
CA THR A 13 4.29 -6.41 1.55
C THR A 13 3.66 -5.10 1.11
N VAL A 14 3.10 -4.32 2.03
CA VAL A 14 2.42 -3.07 1.68
C VAL A 14 3.37 -1.89 1.86
N PHE A 15 3.55 -1.08 0.83
CA PHE A 15 4.25 0.21 0.90
C PHE A 15 3.26 1.37 0.92
N VAL A 16 3.48 2.33 1.82
CA VAL A 16 2.64 3.52 1.98
C VAL A 16 3.49 4.78 2.12
N LEU A 17 2.86 5.92 1.86
CA LEU A 17 3.43 7.25 2.13
C LEU A 17 3.01 7.74 3.52
N PRO A 18 3.66 8.76 4.09
CA PRO A 18 3.35 9.23 5.43
C PRO A 18 1.90 9.73 5.51
N ARG A 19 1.29 9.61 6.68
CA ARG A 19 -0.12 9.94 6.94
C ARG A 19 -0.57 11.30 6.37
N GLN A 20 0.32 12.29 6.40
CA GLN A 20 0.06 13.67 5.98
C GLN A 20 0.38 13.93 4.50
N HIS A 21 0.94 12.96 3.79
CA HIS A 21 1.28 13.10 2.38
C HIS A 21 0.00 13.18 1.54
N ALA A 22 -0.08 14.18 0.66
CA ALA A 22 -1.27 14.48 -0.13
C ALA A 22 -1.77 13.27 -0.95
N LEU A 23 -0.85 12.48 -1.52
CA LEU A 23 -1.20 11.25 -2.24
C LEU A 23 -1.79 10.17 -1.33
N HIS A 24 -1.27 9.97 -0.11
CA HIS A 24 -1.84 9.01 0.84
C HIS A 24 -3.23 9.46 1.31
N LEU A 25 -3.38 10.74 1.66
CA LEU A 25 -4.65 11.33 2.06
C LEU A 25 -5.73 11.10 0.99
N ARG A 26 -5.38 11.39 -0.27
CA ARG A 26 -6.27 11.22 -1.42
C ARG A 26 -6.61 9.75 -1.66
N PHE A 27 -5.61 8.87 -1.74
CA PHE A 27 -5.81 7.44 -1.96
C PHE A 27 -6.71 6.83 -0.88
N SER A 28 -6.43 7.11 0.39
CA SER A 28 -7.21 6.61 1.52
C SER A 28 -8.67 7.08 1.45
N LYS A 29 -8.91 8.37 1.19
CA LYS A 29 -10.27 8.92 1.16
C LYS A 29 -11.04 8.49 -0.08
N GLU A 30 -10.44 8.61 -1.26
CA GLU A 30 -11.16 8.43 -2.53
C GLU A 30 -11.24 6.97 -2.95
N ARG A 31 -10.21 6.15 -2.65
CA ARG A 31 -10.15 4.75 -3.09
C ARG A 31 -10.50 3.78 -1.98
N LEU A 32 -10.00 4.01 -0.77
CA LEU A 32 -10.31 3.14 0.37
C LEU A 32 -11.53 3.59 1.16
N GLN A 33 -12.12 4.75 0.83
CA GLN A 33 -13.28 5.34 1.52
C GLN A 33 -13.05 5.44 3.05
N MET A 34 -11.80 5.73 3.44
CA MET A 34 -11.37 5.83 4.83
C MET A 34 -10.40 7.00 5.05
N PHE A 35 -10.44 7.59 6.23
CA PHE A 35 -9.42 8.53 6.66
C PHE A 35 -8.14 7.80 7.09
N PRO A 36 -6.94 8.39 6.92
CA PRO A 36 -5.69 7.72 7.29
C PRO A 36 -5.62 7.21 8.74
N TYR A 37 -6.20 7.94 9.70
CA TYR A 37 -6.21 7.47 11.09
C TYR A 37 -7.00 6.17 11.29
N GLN A 38 -7.99 5.89 10.42
CA GLN A 38 -8.73 4.63 10.45
C GLN A 38 -7.86 3.48 9.93
N LEU A 39 -7.07 3.74 8.89
CA LEU A 39 -6.06 2.79 8.39
C LEU A 39 -5.02 2.48 9.44
N ASP A 40 -4.46 3.51 10.10
CA ASP A 40 -3.50 3.34 11.20
C ASP A 40 -4.09 2.43 12.30
N ARG A 41 -5.35 2.67 12.68
CA ARG A 41 -6.05 1.85 13.69
C ARG A 41 -6.22 0.40 13.25
N ILE A 42 -6.58 0.16 11.98
CA ILE A 42 -6.71 -1.19 11.42
C ILE A 42 -5.37 -1.90 11.47
N TRP A 43 -4.29 -1.25 11.05
CA TRP A 43 -2.94 -1.81 11.08
C TRP A 43 -2.49 -2.11 12.51
N ASN A 44 -2.64 -1.17 13.44
CA ASN A 44 -2.30 -1.35 14.84
C ASN A 44 -3.04 -2.55 15.47
N LYS A 45 -4.32 -2.75 15.12
CA LYS A 45 -5.09 -3.90 15.60
C LYS A 45 -4.54 -5.23 15.05
N LEU A 46 -4.15 -5.26 13.77
CA LEU A 46 -3.62 -6.46 13.12
C LEU A 46 -2.23 -6.81 13.62
N THR A 47 -1.36 -5.82 13.79
CA THR A 47 0.01 -6.03 14.28
C THR A 47 0.02 -6.46 15.74
N TYR A 48 -0.78 -5.82 16.59
CA TYR A 48 -0.88 -6.18 18.01
C TYR A 48 -1.44 -7.59 18.24
N SER A 49 -2.33 -8.06 17.36
CA SER A 49 -2.87 -9.42 17.43
C SER A 49 -1.99 -10.48 16.77
N GLY A 50 -0.86 -10.09 16.16
CA GLY A 50 0.01 -11.01 15.41
C GLY A 50 -0.61 -11.53 14.10
N LEU A 51 -1.74 -10.96 13.67
CA LEU A 51 -2.51 -11.39 12.49
C LEU A 51 -2.11 -10.64 11.21
N GLY A 52 -1.19 -9.68 11.29
CA GLY A 52 -0.72 -8.94 10.13
C GLY A 52 0.60 -8.23 10.36
N VAL A 53 1.25 -7.88 9.26
CA VAL A 53 2.50 -7.10 9.23
C VAL A 53 2.14 -5.64 8.92
N ALA A 54 2.77 -4.70 9.62
CA ALA A 54 2.59 -3.27 9.35
C ALA A 54 3.05 -2.92 7.93
N PRO A 55 2.46 -1.90 7.29
CA PRO A 55 2.99 -1.40 6.03
C PRO A 55 4.35 -0.74 6.25
N ILE A 56 5.21 -0.82 5.24
CA ILE A 56 6.47 -0.09 5.16
C ILE A 56 6.15 1.34 4.73
N THR A 57 6.51 2.32 5.56
CA THR A 57 6.30 3.74 5.22
C THR A 57 7.57 4.30 4.59
N VAL A 58 7.43 4.87 3.40
CA VAL A 58 8.49 5.60 2.67
C VAL A 58 8.09 7.05 2.51
N ASN A 59 9.00 7.94 2.14
CA ASN A 59 8.78 9.39 2.16
C ASN A 59 8.23 9.93 0.84
N THR A 60 8.62 9.33 -0.30
CA THR A 60 8.25 9.85 -1.63
C THR A 60 7.56 8.80 -2.52
N PRO A 61 6.75 9.23 -3.50
CA PRO A 61 6.14 8.32 -4.47
C PRO A 61 7.16 7.47 -5.26
N GLU A 62 8.35 8.02 -5.51
CA GLU A 62 9.45 7.31 -6.20
C GLU A 62 10.00 6.19 -5.33
N GLU A 63 10.21 6.43 -4.03
CA GLU A 63 10.60 5.38 -3.07
C GLU A 63 9.52 4.31 -2.94
N LEU A 64 8.23 4.69 -3.01
CA LEU A 64 7.13 3.73 -2.98
C LEU A 64 7.15 2.83 -4.22
N LEU A 65 7.31 3.42 -5.40
CA LEU A 65 7.40 2.67 -6.65
C LEU A 65 8.62 1.74 -6.63
N GLU A 66 9.77 2.24 -6.17
CA GLU A 66 10.99 1.43 -6.08
C GLU A 66 10.84 0.28 -5.09
N GLY A 67 10.23 0.52 -3.92
CA GLY A 67 9.94 -0.51 -2.93
C GLY A 67 9.06 -1.62 -3.51
N VAL A 68 8.02 -1.26 -4.27
CA VAL A 68 7.16 -2.22 -4.98
C VAL A 68 7.92 -2.99 -6.06
N ARG A 69 8.72 -2.29 -6.86
CA ARG A 69 9.50 -2.89 -7.98
C ARG A 69 10.53 -3.89 -7.49
N THR A 70 11.17 -3.62 -6.35
CA THR A 70 12.28 -4.43 -5.83
C THR A 70 11.86 -5.48 -4.80
N THR A 71 10.61 -5.45 -4.35
CA THR A 71 10.08 -6.39 -3.35
C THR A 71 9.04 -7.30 -3.99
N PRO A 72 9.37 -8.57 -4.28
CA PRO A 72 8.42 -9.53 -4.83
C PRO A 72 7.18 -9.66 -3.92
N GLY A 73 5.98 -9.56 -4.51
CA GLY A 73 4.70 -9.62 -3.79
C GLY A 73 4.30 -8.32 -3.11
N ALA A 74 5.07 -7.25 -3.28
CA ALA A 74 4.69 -5.96 -2.73
C ALA A 74 3.54 -5.29 -3.49
N ILE A 75 2.81 -4.43 -2.78
CA ILE A 75 1.79 -3.57 -3.34
C ILE A 75 1.91 -2.16 -2.77
N GLY A 76 1.59 -1.18 -3.60
CA GLY A 76 1.47 0.21 -3.23
C GLY A 76 0.46 0.90 -4.14
N TYR A 77 0.46 2.23 -4.13
CA TYR A 77 -0.40 3.04 -4.96
C TYR A 77 0.37 4.23 -5.51
N VAL A 78 -0.06 4.68 -6.69
CA VAL A 78 0.58 5.74 -7.46
C VAL A 78 -0.48 6.67 -8.02
N LYS A 79 -0.10 7.92 -8.31
CA LYS A 79 -1.03 8.91 -8.90
C LYS A 79 -1.20 8.70 -10.41
N GLU A 80 -0.10 8.44 -11.10
CA GLU A 80 -0.03 8.32 -12.56
C GLU A 80 0.60 6.98 -12.91
N THR A 81 0.27 6.42 -14.07
CA THR A 81 0.70 5.07 -14.47
C THR A 81 1.68 5.08 -15.64
N GLN A 82 2.09 6.28 -16.08
CA GLN A 82 2.94 6.46 -17.24
C GLN A 82 4.41 6.15 -16.87
N GLY A 83 5.10 5.40 -17.72
CA GLY A 83 6.53 5.08 -17.53
C GLY A 83 6.84 4.06 -16.43
N MET A 84 5.86 3.22 -16.04
CA MET A 84 6.04 2.21 -15.00
C MET A 84 6.52 0.88 -15.57
N GLU A 85 7.83 0.78 -15.79
CA GLU A 85 8.49 -0.48 -16.16
C GLU A 85 8.81 -1.33 -14.92
N GLY A 86 8.69 -2.66 -15.05
CA GLY A 86 9.04 -3.60 -13.98
C GLY A 86 7.99 -3.74 -12.87
N VAL A 87 6.79 -3.17 -13.04
CA VAL A 87 5.67 -3.36 -12.11
C VAL A 87 4.38 -3.70 -12.86
N HIS A 88 3.50 -4.46 -12.21
CA HIS A 88 2.17 -4.72 -12.74
C HIS A 88 1.19 -3.65 -12.24
N VAL A 89 0.58 -2.91 -13.16
CA VAL A 89 -0.33 -1.80 -12.82
C VAL A 89 -1.78 -2.25 -12.97
N VAL A 90 -2.51 -2.29 -11.84
CA VAL A 90 -3.95 -2.50 -11.83
C VAL A 90 -4.66 -1.14 -11.81
N LYS A 91 -5.33 -0.80 -12.91
CA LYS A 91 -6.18 0.39 -12.98
C LYS A 91 -7.52 0.10 -12.32
N ILE A 92 -7.82 0.84 -11.26
CA ILE A 92 -9.13 0.78 -10.60
C ILE A 92 -10.02 1.84 -11.24
N THR A 93 -10.96 1.40 -12.09
CA THR A 93 -12.03 2.23 -12.64
C THR A 93 -13.28 2.01 -11.80
N ASN A 94 -13.99 3.09 -11.45
CA ASN A 94 -15.29 3.02 -10.80
C ASN A 94 -16.39 2.66 -11.80
#